data_AF-A0A9D1N4B4-F1
#
_entry.id   AF-A0A9D1N4B4-F1
#
_cell.length_a   1.000
_cell.length_b   1.000
_cell.length_c   1.000
_cell.angle_alpha   90.00
_cell.angle_beta   90.00
_cell.angle_gamma   90.00
#
_symmetry.space_group_name_H-M   'P 1'
#
loop_
_entity.id
_entity.type
_entity.pdbx_description
1 polymer ?
#
loop_
_entity_poly.entity_id
_entity_poly.type
_entity_poly.pdbx_seq_one_letter_code
_entity_poly.pdbx_strand_id
1 'polypeptide(L)'
;QAVNVLLSLAFALMAGGNGSGMLGSASLLSLFASLLGGQAAILVATGDERRGSLIAAGAACGGVSAVVVLAGCAMLGRPFNETLVHTGLMLLPPVVLAVFCVGMLSLWENAFDVVTPARLHELLNGNHPLLRKLMTAAPGTFHHSMMAATLAEAAAEAIGANALLARAGANYHDVGKLRRPSYFSENQTDGRNVHDTLPPAESAEIIIAHQRDAETLLQKHRVPAAVRAIVAEHHGTTLVAYFYYKAKQDGQAVEEAAFRYPGPRPSTRESAIVMLADSCEAAVRSLGEATAEQMAEMVHKVVRGKIDDGQFADCPITLQELAKVEKSFLLTFSGILHGRVRYPDEEEDEP
;
A
#
# COMPACT_ATOMS: atom_id res chain seq x y z
N GLN A 1 -24.64 3.64 11.66
CA GLN A 1 -25.72 4.35 12.39
C GLN A 1 -26.78 3.39 12.94
N ALA A 2 -27.45 2.57 12.13
CA ALA A 2 -28.46 1.61 12.60
C ALA A 2 -27.97 0.65 13.71
N VAL A 3 -26.75 0.11 13.57
CA VAL A 3 -26.12 -0.75 14.58
C VAL A 3 -25.90 -0.03 15.91
N ASN A 4 -25.54 1.25 15.89
CA ASN A 4 -25.35 2.06 17.10
C ASN A 4 -26.66 2.19 17.89
N VAL A 5 -27.76 2.46 17.19
CA VAL A 5 -29.09 2.57 17.81
C VAL A 5 -29.50 1.24 18.46
N LEU A 6 -29.32 0.12 17.76
CA LEU A 6 -29.67 -1.21 18.26
C LEU A 6 -28.84 -1.59 19.49
N LEU A 7 -27.51 -1.37 19.45
CA LEU A 7 -26.64 -1.67 20.58
C LEU A 7 -26.91 -0.77 21.79
N SER A 8 -27.20 0.51 21.55
CA SER A 8 -27.55 1.45 22.62
C SER A 8 -28.86 1.05 23.31
N LEU A 9 -29.85 0.59 22.52
CA LEU A 9 -31.10 0.07 23.06
C LEU A 9 -30.89 -1.21 23.88
N ALA A 10 -30.07 -2.15 23.37
CA ALA A 10 -29.75 -3.38 24.09
C ALA A 10 -29.02 -3.07 25.42
N PHE A 11 -28.04 -2.18 25.40
CA PHE A 11 -27.29 -1.80 26.59
C PHE A 11 -28.16 -1.09 27.63
N ALA A 12 -29.08 -0.22 27.19
CA ALA A 12 -30.06 0.42 28.05
C ALA A 12 -31.00 -0.58 28.74
N LEU A 13 -31.44 -1.60 28.02
CA LEU A 13 -32.27 -2.68 28.57
C LEU A 13 -31.51 -3.50 29.62
N MET A 14 -30.23 -3.78 29.39
CA MET A 14 -29.38 -4.48 30.36
C MET A 14 -29.08 -3.63 31.60
N ALA A 15 -28.88 -2.31 31.42
CA ALA A 15 -28.64 -1.36 32.51
C ALA A 15 -29.88 -1.14 33.40
N GLY A 16 -31.08 -1.52 32.93
CA GLY A 16 -32.34 -1.44 33.68
C GLY A 16 -32.46 -2.39 34.88
N GLY A 17 -31.52 -3.33 35.09
CA GLY A 17 -31.50 -4.20 36.28
C GLY A 17 -32.73 -5.08 36.44
N ASN A 18 -33.12 -5.38 37.71
CA ASN A 18 -34.08 -6.41 38.20
C ASN A 18 -35.52 -6.44 37.61
N GLY A 19 -35.77 -5.87 36.45
CA GLY A 19 -37.05 -5.99 35.74
C GLY A 19 -38.17 -5.09 36.27
N SER A 20 -37.90 -4.18 37.20
CA SER A 20 -38.92 -3.29 37.79
C SER A 20 -39.23 -2.04 36.94
N GLY A 21 -38.57 -1.84 35.81
CA GLY A 21 -38.98 -0.87 34.80
C GLY A 21 -38.00 -0.74 33.63
N MET A 22 -38.41 -1.15 32.43
CA MET A 22 -37.60 -1.06 31.20
C MET A 22 -37.21 0.39 30.83
N LEU A 23 -37.84 1.41 31.43
CA LEU A 23 -37.68 2.84 31.15
C LEU A 23 -37.38 3.66 32.42
N GLY A 24 -36.69 3.08 33.40
CA GLY A 24 -36.21 3.82 34.57
C GLY A 24 -35.23 4.94 34.21
N SER A 25 -35.02 5.89 35.12
CA SER A 25 -34.09 7.00 34.89
C SER A 25 -32.65 6.54 34.61
N ALA A 26 -32.22 5.43 35.21
CA ALA A 26 -30.93 4.82 34.94
C ALA A 26 -30.84 4.22 33.52
N SER A 27 -31.87 3.49 33.06
CA SER A 27 -31.86 2.90 31.71
C SER A 27 -31.92 3.96 30.62
N LEU A 28 -32.72 5.02 30.82
CA LEU A 28 -32.77 6.17 29.92
C LEU A 28 -31.43 6.91 29.88
N LEU A 29 -30.78 7.12 31.04
CA LEU A 29 -29.49 7.80 31.09
C LEU A 29 -28.40 6.98 30.38
N SER A 30 -28.36 5.66 30.59
CA SER A 30 -27.46 4.77 29.85
C SER A 30 -27.76 4.75 28.36
N LEU A 31 -29.04 4.75 27.96
CA LEU A 31 -29.45 4.82 26.55
C LEU A 31 -28.87 6.06 25.85
N PHE A 32 -29.09 7.24 26.42
CA PHE A 32 -28.63 8.49 25.83
C PHE A 32 -27.11 8.59 25.85
N ALA A 33 -26.45 8.13 26.92
CA ALA A 33 -25.00 8.11 27.01
C ALA A 33 -24.39 7.23 25.92
N SER A 34 -24.85 5.97 25.80
CA SER A 34 -24.37 5.03 24.78
C SER A 34 -24.67 5.51 23.35
N LEU A 35 -25.87 6.07 23.11
CA LEU A 35 -26.27 6.53 21.78
C LEU A 35 -25.42 7.70 21.31
N LEU A 36 -25.31 8.75 22.14
CA LEU A 36 -24.55 9.96 21.81
C LEU A 36 -23.05 9.70 21.80
N GLY A 37 -22.55 8.91 22.76
CA GLY A 37 -21.16 8.45 22.78
C GLY A 37 -20.79 7.64 21.54
N GLY A 38 -21.61 6.66 21.18
CA GLY A 38 -21.41 5.85 19.99
C GLY A 38 -21.47 6.67 18.69
N GLN A 39 -22.35 7.69 18.64
CA GLN A 39 -22.42 8.59 17.49
C GLN A 39 -21.15 9.46 17.38
N ALA A 40 -20.60 9.94 18.50
CA ALA A 40 -19.33 10.66 18.52
C ALA A 40 -18.16 9.78 18.07
N ALA A 41 -18.09 8.52 18.52
CA ALA A 41 -17.11 7.56 18.02
C ALA A 41 -17.19 7.36 16.51
N ILE A 42 -18.41 7.18 15.97
CA ILE A 42 -18.60 6.99 14.52
C ILE A 42 -18.08 8.21 13.77
N LEU A 43 -18.41 9.42 14.20
CA LEU A 43 -17.96 10.65 13.54
C LEU A 43 -16.44 10.78 13.52
N VAL A 44 -15.76 10.42 14.62
CA VAL A 44 -14.30 10.46 14.70
C VAL A 44 -13.65 9.36 13.87
N ALA A 45 -14.22 8.15 13.86
CA ALA A 45 -13.66 7.01 13.13
C ALA A 45 -13.91 7.07 11.62
N THR A 46 -14.92 7.82 11.18
CA THR A 46 -15.30 7.88 9.76
C THR A 46 -14.27 8.70 8.97
N GLY A 47 -13.61 8.06 7.99
CA GLY A 47 -12.71 8.73 7.06
C GLY A 47 -11.25 8.84 7.50
N ASP A 48 -10.86 8.29 8.66
CA ASP A 48 -9.46 8.18 9.07
C ASP A 48 -9.09 6.70 9.31
N GLU A 49 -8.21 6.18 8.45
CA GLU A 49 -7.82 4.76 8.44
C GLU A 49 -6.65 4.43 9.39
N ARG A 50 -6.14 5.44 10.12
CA ARG A 50 -5.03 5.25 11.06
C ARG A 50 -5.51 4.55 12.34
N ARG A 51 -4.66 3.68 12.90
CA ARG A 51 -4.94 3.01 14.19
C ARG A 51 -5.25 4.00 15.33
N GLY A 52 -4.62 5.18 15.32
CA GLY A 52 -4.87 6.24 16.30
C GLY A 52 -6.30 6.79 16.27
N SER A 53 -6.97 6.77 15.11
CA SER A 53 -8.36 7.20 14.97
C SER A 53 -9.31 6.33 15.81
N LEU A 54 -9.06 5.03 15.89
CA LEU A 54 -9.87 4.11 16.71
C LEU A 54 -9.75 4.41 18.20
N ILE A 55 -8.55 4.76 18.68
CA ILE A 55 -8.33 5.18 20.07
C ILE A 55 -9.03 6.52 20.34
N ALA A 56 -8.90 7.48 19.42
CA ALA A 56 -9.58 8.76 19.51
C ALA A 56 -11.10 8.61 19.52
N ALA A 57 -11.66 7.68 18.72
CA ALA A 57 -13.07 7.35 18.71
C ALA A 57 -13.54 6.77 20.06
N GLY A 58 -12.74 5.88 20.67
CA GLY A 58 -13.00 5.38 22.03
C GLY A 58 -13.02 6.49 23.08
N ALA A 59 -12.06 7.42 23.02
CA ALA A 59 -12.01 8.59 23.89
C ALA A 59 -13.19 9.54 23.68
N ALA A 60 -13.60 9.79 22.44
CA ALA A 60 -14.77 10.60 22.13
C ALA A 60 -16.05 9.94 22.66
N CYS A 61 -16.20 8.63 22.48
CA CYS A 61 -17.33 7.88 23.02
C CYS A 61 -17.40 7.96 24.54
N GLY A 62 -16.30 7.67 25.23
CA GLY A 62 -16.22 7.76 26.69
C GLY A 62 -16.49 9.17 27.19
N GLY A 63 -15.87 10.18 26.59
CA GLY A 63 -16.01 11.59 26.98
C GLY A 63 -17.44 12.11 26.83
N VAL A 64 -18.08 11.86 25.69
CA VAL A 64 -19.48 12.26 25.48
C VAL A 64 -20.43 11.50 26.41
N SER A 65 -20.22 10.19 26.58
CA SER A 65 -21.02 9.38 27.52
C SER A 65 -20.91 9.91 28.95
N ALA A 66 -19.70 10.29 29.38
CA ALA A 66 -19.43 10.86 30.68
C ALA A 66 -20.16 12.20 30.90
N VAL A 67 -20.16 13.09 29.89
CA VAL A 67 -20.88 14.37 29.96
C VAL A 67 -22.38 14.15 30.10
N VAL A 68 -22.95 13.21 29.34
CA VAL A 68 -24.38 12.87 29.41
C VAL A 68 -24.75 12.35 30.80
N VAL A 69 -23.96 11.44 31.35
CA VAL A 69 -24.19 10.87 32.69
C VAL A 69 -24.02 11.92 33.79
N LEU A 70 -22.99 12.76 33.71
CA LEU A 70 -22.76 13.84 34.66
C LEU A 70 -23.96 14.81 34.69
N ALA A 71 -24.45 15.23 33.52
CA ALA A 71 -25.61 16.10 33.40
C ALA A 71 -26.89 15.43 33.95
N GLY A 72 -27.14 14.17 33.59
CA GLY A 72 -28.31 13.43 34.05
C GLY A 72 -28.31 13.18 35.56
N CYS A 73 -27.16 12.81 36.15
CA CYS A 73 -27.02 12.66 37.59
C CYS A 73 -27.24 13.98 38.34
N ALA A 74 -26.73 15.10 37.80
CA ALA A 74 -26.98 16.43 38.37
C ALA A 74 -28.46 16.82 38.32
N MET A 75 -29.15 16.57 37.19
CA MET A 75 -30.60 16.81 37.05
C MET A 75 -31.44 15.96 38.01
N LEU A 76 -31.00 14.73 38.29
CA LEU A 76 -31.67 13.80 39.20
C LEU A 76 -31.30 14.03 40.68
N GLY A 77 -30.43 15.00 40.99
CA GLY A 77 -30.00 15.29 42.35
C GLY A 77 -29.22 14.14 43.01
N ARG A 78 -28.49 13.34 42.22
CA ARG A 78 -27.69 12.22 42.73
C ARG A 78 -26.51 12.73 43.57
N PRO A 79 -26.10 12.01 44.63
CA PRO A 79 -24.98 12.42 45.44
C PRO A 79 -23.67 12.37 44.62
N PHE A 80 -22.69 13.18 45.03
CA PHE A 80 -21.46 13.39 44.28
C PHE A 80 -20.64 12.10 44.09
N ASN A 81 -20.56 11.27 45.13
CA ASN A 81 -19.87 9.97 45.07
C ASN A 81 -20.50 9.02 44.04
N GLU A 82 -21.83 8.92 44.01
CA GLU A 82 -22.56 8.11 43.03
C GLU A 82 -22.37 8.65 41.60
N THR A 83 -22.41 9.97 41.45
CA THR A 83 -22.18 10.65 40.17
C THR A 83 -20.78 10.38 39.62
N LEU A 84 -19.75 10.46 40.47
CA LEU A 84 -18.36 10.15 40.08
C LEU A 84 -18.22 8.71 39.60
N VAL A 85 -18.81 7.75 40.33
CA VAL A 85 -18.75 6.32 39.97
C VAL A 85 -19.42 6.07 38.61
N HIS A 86 -20.65 6.55 38.40
CA HIS A 86 -21.37 6.36 37.14
C HIS A 86 -20.66 7.03 35.96
N THR A 87 -20.10 8.22 36.17
CA THR A 87 -19.34 8.93 35.14
C THR A 87 -18.07 8.15 34.77
N GLY A 88 -17.33 7.64 35.75
CA GLY A 88 -16.14 6.82 35.51
C GLY A 88 -16.45 5.52 34.78
N LEU A 89 -17.56 4.86 35.12
CA LEU A 89 -18.03 3.64 34.47
C LEU A 89 -18.45 3.85 33.01
N MET A 90 -18.83 5.07 32.62
CA MET A 90 -19.18 5.39 31.22
C MET A 90 -17.99 5.94 30.43
N LEU A 91 -17.03 6.55 31.12
CA LEU A 91 -15.82 7.11 30.51
C LEU A 91 -14.78 6.04 30.15
N LEU A 92 -14.44 5.17 31.12
CA LEU A 92 -13.26 4.31 31.00
C LEU A 92 -13.43 3.11 30.06
N PRO A 93 -14.55 2.35 30.08
CA PRO A 93 -14.65 1.15 29.27
C PRO A 93 -14.51 1.38 27.75
N PRO A 94 -15.10 2.42 27.12
CA PRO A 94 -14.89 2.68 25.70
C PRO A 94 -13.42 2.94 25.34
N VAL A 95 -12.68 3.64 26.22
CA VAL A 95 -11.25 3.92 26.02
C VAL A 95 -10.43 2.63 26.13
N VAL A 96 -10.63 1.86 27.20
CA VAL A 96 -9.93 0.60 27.43
C VAL A 96 -10.21 -0.38 26.30
N LEU A 97 -11.46 -0.50 25.88
CA LEU A 97 -11.86 -1.36 24.78
C LEU A 97 -11.24 -0.93 23.45
N ALA A 98 -11.18 0.37 23.15
CA ALA A 98 -10.53 0.86 21.93
C ALA A 98 -9.03 0.55 21.90
N VAL A 99 -8.33 0.77 23.02
CA VAL A 99 -6.90 0.41 23.15
C VAL A 99 -6.71 -1.10 22.98
N PHE A 100 -7.55 -1.90 23.63
CA PHE A 100 -7.52 -3.36 23.52
C PHE A 100 -7.77 -3.83 22.09
N CYS A 101 -8.79 -3.30 21.41
CA CYS A 101 -9.11 -3.61 20.01
C CYS A 101 -7.94 -3.27 19.08
N VAL A 102 -7.32 -2.09 19.23
CA VAL A 102 -6.15 -1.70 18.43
C VAL A 102 -4.96 -2.61 18.70
N GLY A 103 -4.70 -2.97 19.96
CA GLY A 103 -3.63 -3.90 20.33
C GLY A 103 -3.86 -5.32 19.78
N MET A 104 -5.11 -5.77 19.72
CA MET A 104 -5.47 -7.06 19.14
C MET A 104 -5.47 -7.06 17.61
N LEU A 105 -5.65 -5.91 16.96
CA LEU A 105 -5.77 -5.82 15.51
C LEU A 105 -4.54 -6.43 14.81
N SER A 106 -3.34 -6.12 15.29
CA SER A 106 -2.10 -6.70 14.75
C SER A 106 -2.00 -8.21 14.94
N LEU A 107 -2.59 -8.78 16.00
CA LEU A 107 -2.61 -10.23 16.19
C LEU A 107 -3.52 -10.89 15.14
N TRP A 108 -4.71 -10.33 14.93
CA TRP A 108 -5.67 -10.84 13.96
C TRP A 108 -5.21 -10.66 12.52
N GLU A 109 -4.64 -9.51 12.18
CA GLU A 109 -4.06 -9.24 10.86
C GLU A 109 -2.98 -10.26 10.49
N ASN A 110 -2.10 -10.59 11.44
CA ASN A 110 -1.05 -11.58 11.22
C ASN A 110 -1.59 -13.02 11.21
N ALA A 111 -2.56 -13.34 12.07
CA ALA A 111 -3.13 -14.68 12.15
C ALA A 111 -3.94 -15.06 10.90
N PHE A 112 -4.65 -14.10 10.31
CA PHE A 112 -5.50 -14.30 9.13
C PHE A 112 -4.92 -13.73 7.83
N ASP A 113 -3.71 -13.18 7.88
CA ASP A 113 -3.04 -12.49 6.79
C ASP A 113 -3.88 -11.45 6.05
N VAL A 114 -4.59 -10.63 6.83
CA VAL A 114 -5.47 -9.58 6.30
C VAL A 114 -4.65 -8.33 5.99
N VAL A 115 -4.93 -7.74 4.84
CA VAL A 115 -4.39 -6.44 4.43
C VAL A 115 -5.36 -5.35 4.85
N THR A 116 -4.91 -4.49 5.76
CA THR A 116 -5.63 -3.28 6.19
C THR A 116 -4.83 -2.05 5.79
N PRO A 117 -5.47 -0.88 5.66
CA PRO A 117 -4.73 0.35 5.39
C PRO A 117 -3.66 0.66 6.44
N ALA A 118 -3.94 0.39 7.72
CA ALA A 118 -2.97 0.51 8.80
C ALA A 118 -1.70 -0.33 8.55
N ARG A 119 -1.87 -1.62 8.19
CA ARG A 119 -0.74 -2.51 7.89
C ARG A 119 0.03 -2.09 6.64
N LEU A 120 -0.67 -1.59 5.61
CA LEU A 120 -0.01 -1.06 4.41
C LEU A 120 0.78 0.22 4.70
N HIS A 121 0.24 1.14 5.51
CA HIS A 121 0.97 2.34 5.95
C HIS A 121 2.23 1.98 6.75
N GLU A 122 2.20 0.93 7.56
CA GLU A 122 3.38 0.42 8.26
C GLU A 122 4.45 -0.09 7.27
N LEU A 123 4.06 -0.80 6.21
CA LEU A 123 4.99 -1.25 5.16
C LEU A 123 5.56 -0.09 4.34
N LEU A 124 4.77 0.97 4.13
CA LEU A 124 5.18 2.16 3.39
C LEU A 124 6.04 3.12 4.22
N ASN A 125 6.19 2.87 5.52
CA ASN A 125 7.07 3.65 6.36
C ASN A 125 8.53 3.47 5.90
N GLY A 126 9.20 4.56 5.54
CA GLY A 126 10.60 4.54 5.11
C GLY A 126 11.59 3.97 6.14
N ASN A 127 11.17 3.84 7.41
CA ASN A 127 11.96 3.17 8.44
C ASN A 127 11.82 1.64 8.47
N HIS A 128 10.97 1.05 7.61
CA HIS A 128 10.82 -0.40 7.55
C HIS A 128 12.18 -1.06 7.25
N PRO A 129 12.63 -2.07 8.03
CA PRO A 129 13.99 -2.59 7.94
C PRO A 129 14.40 -3.09 6.54
N LEU A 130 13.46 -3.68 5.81
CA LEU A 130 13.73 -4.19 4.46
C LEU A 130 13.92 -3.06 3.43
N LEU A 131 13.11 -2.00 3.51
CA LEU A 131 13.27 -0.82 2.64
C LEU A 131 14.55 -0.05 2.97
N ARG A 132 14.90 0.09 4.26
CA ARG A 132 16.19 0.68 4.66
C ARG A 132 17.37 -0.10 4.11
N LYS A 133 17.29 -1.44 4.12
CA LYS A 133 18.32 -2.30 3.55
C LYS A 133 18.42 -2.12 2.03
N LEU A 134 17.28 -2.04 1.33
CA LEU A 134 17.23 -1.75 -0.11
C LEU A 134 17.90 -0.40 -0.41
N MET A 135 17.54 0.64 0.33
CA MET A 135 18.12 1.99 0.19
C MET A 135 19.64 2.01 0.35
N THR A 136 20.20 1.25 1.29
CA THR A 136 21.65 1.29 1.57
C THR A 136 22.46 0.32 0.71
N ALA A 137 21.90 -0.85 0.36
CA ALA A 137 22.63 -1.91 -0.34
C ALA A 137 22.37 -1.96 -1.86
N ALA A 138 21.23 -1.42 -2.32
CA ALA A 138 20.83 -1.35 -3.72
C ALA A 138 20.10 -0.01 -3.98
N PRO A 139 20.79 1.14 -3.84
CA PRO A 139 20.18 2.47 -3.88
C PRO A 139 19.49 2.78 -5.22
N GLY A 140 20.01 2.29 -6.34
CA GLY A 140 19.39 2.45 -7.65
C GLY A 140 18.06 1.72 -7.75
N THR A 141 18.02 0.47 -7.30
CA THR A 141 16.78 -0.31 -7.19
C THR A 141 15.78 0.35 -6.24
N PHE A 142 16.24 0.91 -5.12
CA PHE A 142 15.37 1.67 -4.21
C PHE A 142 14.75 2.88 -4.90
N HIS A 143 15.53 3.69 -5.62
CA HIS A 143 15.03 4.84 -6.36
C HIS A 143 14.01 4.44 -7.43
N HIS A 144 14.34 3.40 -8.22
CA HIS A 144 13.44 2.80 -9.20
C HIS A 144 12.10 2.39 -8.56
N SER A 145 12.17 1.62 -7.46
CA SER A 145 10.98 1.14 -6.75
C SER A 145 10.09 2.28 -6.27
N MET A 146 10.69 3.39 -5.81
CA MET A 146 9.92 4.55 -5.37
C MET A 146 9.22 5.29 -6.51
N MET A 147 9.84 5.38 -7.68
CA MET A 147 9.23 5.96 -8.88
C MET A 147 8.11 5.06 -9.40
N ALA A 148 8.35 3.75 -9.50
CA ALA A 148 7.33 2.76 -9.86
C ALA A 148 6.14 2.79 -8.88
N ALA A 149 6.38 2.95 -7.58
CA ALA A 149 5.31 3.07 -6.59
C ALA A 149 4.47 4.34 -6.74
N THR A 150 5.09 5.45 -7.11
CA THR A 150 4.38 6.72 -7.38
C THR A 150 3.48 6.58 -8.62
N LEU A 151 3.98 5.93 -9.67
CA LEU A 151 3.19 5.61 -10.87
C LEU A 151 2.02 4.68 -10.54
N ALA A 152 2.30 3.60 -9.81
CA ALA A 152 1.32 2.59 -9.46
C ALA A 152 0.19 3.12 -8.57
N GLU A 153 0.52 3.95 -7.57
CA GLU A 153 -0.45 4.60 -6.69
C GLU A 153 -1.42 5.48 -7.48
N ALA A 154 -0.90 6.40 -8.30
CA ALA A 154 -1.71 7.31 -9.10
C ALA A 154 -2.62 6.57 -10.10
N ALA A 155 -2.08 5.54 -10.76
CA ALA A 155 -2.84 4.77 -11.73
C ALA A 155 -3.94 3.91 -11.08
N ALA A 156 -3.65 3.33 -9.90
CA ALA A 156 -4.63 2.58 -9.14
C ALA A 156 -5.78 3.49 -8.67
N GLU A 157 -5.48 4.69 -8.19
CA GLU A 157 -6.49 5.69 -7.82
C GLU A 157 -7.37 6.07 -9.03
N ALA A 158 -6.76 6.30 -10.19
CA ALA A 158 -7.46 6.70 -11.43
C ALA A 158 -8.48 5.66 -11.93
N ILE A 159 -8.34 4.38 -11.54
CA ILE A 159 -9.27 3.31 -11.91
C ILE A 159 -10.11 2.78 -10.73
N GLY A 160 -9.95 3.34 -9.52
CA GLY A 160 -10.63 2.84 -8.32
C GLY A 160 -10.15 1.45 -7.88
N ALA A 161 -8.88 1.12 -8.12
CA ALA A 161 -8.19 -0.01 -7.52
C ALA A 161 -7.62 0.39 -6.15
N ASN A 162 -7.07 -0.57 -5.39
CA ASN A 162 -6.46 -0.30 -4.10
C ASN A 162 -5.08 0.37 -4.27
N ALA A 163 -5.06 1.70 -4.26
CA ALA A 163 -3.85 2.50 -4.46
C ALA A 163 -2.77 2.22 -3.42
N LEU A 164 -3.15 2.05 -2.16
CA LEU A 164 -2.21 1.79 -1.08
C LEU A 164 -1.55 0.40 -1.21
N LEU A 165 -2.30 -0.59 -1.68
CA LEU A 165 -1.78 -1.92 -1.98
C LEU A 165 -0.86 -1.91 -3.20
N ALA A 166 -1.24 -1.22 -4.28
CA ALA A 166 -0.39 -1.09 -5.47
C ALA A 166 0.95 -0.40 -5.14
N ARG A 167 0.90 0.69 -4.37
CA ARG A 167 2.09 1.39 -3.87
C ARG A 167 2.98 0.49 -3.03
N ALA A 168 2.39 -0.26 -2.09
CA ALA A 168 3.13 -1.20 -1.26
C ALA A 168 3.73 -2.34 -2.09
N GLY A 169 2.99 -2.89 -3.05
CA GLY A 169 3.50 -3.88 -4.00
C GLY A 169 4.72 -3.38 -4.75
N ALA A 170 4.64 -2.19 -5.35
CA ALA A 170 5.73 -1.58 -6.09
C ALA A 170 6.94 -1.21 -5.22
N ASN A 171 6.77 -0.77 -3.97
CA ASN A 171 7.90 -0.51 -3.07
C ASN A 171 8.74 -1.77 -2.77
N TYR A 172 8.13 -2.96 -2.88
CA TYR A 172 8.75 -4.22 -2.48
C TYR A 172 9.01 -5.18 -3.66
N HIS A 173 8.54 -4.89 -4.87
CA HIS A 173 8.60 -5.81 -6.02
C HIS A 173 10.02 -6.31 -6.32
N ASP A 174 11.00 -5.46 -6.06
CA ASP A 174 12.38 -5.67 -6.44
C ASP A 174 13.32 -6.04 -5.28
N VAL A 175 12.79 -6.30 -4.08
CA VAL A 175 13.64 -6.57 -2.90
C VAL A 175 14.52 -7.81 -3.07
N GLY A 176 14.18 -8.72 -3.97
CA GLY A 176 15.02 -9.86 -4.33
C GLY A 176 16.38 -9.47 -4.90
N LYS A 177 16.49 -8.31 -5.55
CA LYS A 177 17.76 -7.77 -6.09
C LYS A 177 18.80 -7.54 -4.99
N LEU A 178 18.38 -7.43 -3.72
CA LEU A 178 19.28 -7.41 -2.55
C LEU A 178 20.22 -8.62 -2.47
N ARG A 179 19.89 -9.74 -3.12
CA ARG A 179 20.73 -10.93 -3.12
C ARG A 179 22.02 -10.70 -3.91
N ARG A 180 21.96 -9.96 -5.02
CA ARG A 180 23.08 -9.67 -5.92
C ARG A 180 22.95 -8.27 -6.55
N PRO A 181 23.05 -7.17 -5.78
CA PRO A 181 22.74 -5.83 -6.28
C PRO A 181 23.52 -5.42 -7.53
N SER A 182 24.81 -5.76 -7.60
CA SER A 182 25.72 -5.39 -8.70
C SER A 182 25.39 -6.04 -10.05
N TYR A 183 24.48 -7.01 -10.09
CA TYR A 183 24.00 -7.64 -11.34
C TYR A 183 22.84 -6.85 -11.96
N PHE A 184 22.33 -5.82 -11.30
CA PHE A 184 21.26 -5.00 -11.85
C PHE A 184 21.83 -3.65 -12.25
N SER A 185 21.57 -3.23 -13.48
CA SER A 185 22.24 -2.08 -14.11
C SER A 185 22.00 -0.77 -13.35
N GLU A 186 20.85 -0.61 -12.72
CA GLU A 186 20.54 0.57 -11.90
C GLU A 186 21.45 0.72 -10.68
N ASN A 187 22.14 -0.35 -10.24
CA ASN A 187 23.08 -0.31 -9.11
C ASN A 187 24.56 -0.35 -9.55
N GLN A 188 24.85 -0.36 -10.85
CA GLN A 188 26.22 -0.38 -11.37
C GLN A 188 26.74 1.06 -11.53
N THR A 189 27.66 1.48 -10.66
CA THR A 189 28.20 2.85 -10.63
C THR A 189 29.46 3.07 -11.47
N ASP A 190 30.16 1.99 -11.80
CA ASP A 190 31.53 2.03 -12.33
C ASP A 190 31.57 2.05 -13.86
N GLY A 191 30.42 2.08 -14.53
CA GLY A 191 30.28 1.89 -15.98
C GLY A 191 30.62 0.47 -16.47
N ARG A 192 30.96 -0.46 -15.56
CA ARG A 192 31.25 -1.87 -15.88
C ARG A 192 30.00 -2.71 -15.66
N ASN A 193 29.53 -3.37 -16.73
CA ASN A 193 28.41 -4.28 -16.65
C ASN A 193 28.89 -5.71 -16.41
N VAL A 194 28.48 -6.31 -15.28
CA VAL A 194 28.83 -7.69 -14.91
C VAL A 194 28.37 -8.69 -15.98
N HIS A 195 27.30 -8.38 -16.71
CA HIS A 195 26.76 -9.24 -17.77
C HIS A 195 27.58 -9.27 -19.06
N ASP A 196 28.61 -8.42 -19.19
CA ASP A 196 29.50 -8.44 -20.35
C ASP A 196 30.45 -9.65 -20.32
N THR A 197 30.75 -10.18 -19.14
CA THR A 197 31.65 -11.33 -18.96
C THR A 197 30.91 -12.66 -18.75
N LEU A 198 29.57 -12.66 -18.79
CA LEU A 198 28.75 -13.84 -18.52
C LEU A 198 28.04 -14.34 -19.78
N PRO A 199 27.84 -15.66 -19.91
CA PRO A 199 26.93 -16.22 -20.90
C PRO A 199 25.53 -15.60 -20.77
N PRO A 200 24.81 -15.36 -21.89
CA PRO A 200 23.47 -14.78 -21.84
C PRO A 200 22.46 -15.63 -21.03
N ALA A 201 22.56 -16.96 -21.09
CA ALA A 201 21.72 -17.86 -20.31
C ALA A 201 21.94 -17.71 -18.79
N GLU A 202 23.20 -17.60 -18.35
CA GLU A 202 23.55 -17.38 -16.94
C GLU A 202 23.07 -16.00 -16.47
N SER A 203 23.23 -14.98 -17.32
CA SER A 203 22.69 -13.64 -17.06
C SER A 203 21.17 -13.65 -16.88
N ALA A 204 20.45 -14.32 -17.78
CA ALA A 204 19.01 -14.46 -17.68
C ALA A 204 18.57 -15.21 -16.41
N GLU A 205 19.27 -16.29 -16.04
CA GLU A 205 18.98 -17.04 -14.81
C GLU A 205 19.12 -16.15 -13.57
N ILE A 206 20.19 -15.35 -13.49
CA ILE A 206 20.42 -14.43 -12.36
C ILE A 206 19.34 -13.35 -12.30
N ILE A 207 18.97 -12.77 -13.45
CA ILE A 207 17.90 -11.78 -13.51
C ILE A 207 16.56 -12.41 -13.09
N ILE A 208 16.19 -13.58 -13.61
CA ILE A 208 14.93 -14.25 -13.26
C ILE A 208 14.90 -14.65 -11.77
N ALA A 209 16.04 -15.01 -11.19
CA ALA A 209 16.12 -15.47 -9.81
C ALA A 209 15.68 -14.43 -8.76
N HIS A 210 15.74 -13.12 -9.05
CA HIS A 210 15.37 -12.09 -8.06
C HIS A 210 13.92 -12.27 -7.56
N GLN A 211 13.01 -12.71 -8.42
CA GLN A 211 11.61 -12.95 -8.07
C GLN A 211 11.49 -14.05 -7.00
N ARG A 212 12.28 -15.13 -7.12
CA ARG A 212 12.33 -16.22 -6.13
C ARG A 212 13.04 -15.79 -4.85
N ASP A 213 14.13 -15.02 -4.98
CA ASP A 213 14.89 -14.50 -3.84
C ASP A 213 14.04 -13.53 -2.99
N ALA A 214 13.13 -12.78 -3.62
CA ALA A 214 12.22 -11.87 -2.95
C ALA A 214 11.31 -12.60 -1.94
N GLU A 215 10.75 -13.75 -2.30
CA GLU A 215 9.80 -14.48 -1.44
C GLU A 215 10.40 -14.80 -0.06
N THR A 216 11.65 -15.25 -0.02
CA THR A 216 12.34 -15.56 1.24
C THR A 216 12.50 -14.31 2.12
N LEU A 217 12.82 -13.17 1.52
CA LEU A 217 12.95 -11.90 2.24
C LEU A 217 11.60 -11.40 2.74
N LEU A 218 10.57 -11.45 1.91
CA LEU A 218 9.24 -10.97 2.25
C LEU A 218 8.60 -11.80 3.38
N GLN A 219 8.73 -13.13 3.34
CA GLN A 219 8.29 -14.02 4.41
C GLN A 219 9.00 -13.72 5.73
N LYS A 220 10.33 -13.57 5.71
CA LYS A 220 11.13 -13.23 6.89
C LYS A 220 10.66 -11.94 7.55
N HIS A 221 10.23 -10.97 6.74
CA HIS A 221 9.73 -9.67 7.21
C HIS A 221 8.21 -9.63 7.41
N ARG A 222 7.51 -10.77 7.34
CA ARG A 222 6.05 -10.89 7.55
C ARG A 222 5.22 -9.98 6.66
N VAL A 223 5.69 -9.76 5.43
CA VAL A 223 4.97 -8.99 4.42
C VAL A 223 3.69 -9.78 4.03
N PRO A 224 2.51 -9.13 4.00
CA PRO A 224 1.25 -9.81 3.71
C PRO A 224 1.24 -10.53 2.36
N ALA A 225 0.47 -11.62 2.24
CA ALA A 225 0.36 -12.39 1.00
C ALA A 225 -0.05 -11.55 -0.21
N ALA A 226 -0.95 -10.57 -0.07
CA ALA A 226 -1.36 -9.76 -1.23
C ALA A 226 -0.20 -8.93 -1.82
N VAL A 227 0.69 -8.40 -0.96
CA VAL A 227 1.89 -7.69 -1.42
C VAL A 227 2.87 -8.69 -2.03
N ARG A 228 3.08 -9.84 -1.38
CA ARG A 228 3.92 -10.93 -1.93
C ARG A 228 3.45 -11.42 -3.28
N ALA A 229 2.13 -11.53 -3.49
CA ALA A 229 1.55 -11.91 -4.78
C ALA A 229 1.91 -10.90 -5.86
N ILE A 230 1.78 -9.59 -5.59
CA ILE A 230 2.22 -8.56 -6.55
C ILE A 230 3.72 -8.71 -6.86
N VAL A 231 4.57 -8.94 -5.86
CA VAL A 231 6.00 -9.18 -6.08
C VAL A 231 6.24 -10.45 -6.91
N ALA A 232 5.46 -11.51 -6.70
CA ALA A 232 5.53 -12.71 -7.50
C ALA A 232 4.91 -12.57 -8.89
N GLU A 233 4.13 -11.54 -9.19
CA GLU A 233 3.40 -11.40 -10.44
C GLU A 233 3.93 -10.27 -11.34
N HIS A 234 4.75 -9.35 -10.81
CA HIS A 234 5.09 -8.09 -11.48
C HIS A 234 5.79 -8.26 -12.85
N HIS A 235 6.51 -9.36 -13.09
CA HIS A 235 7.04 -9.69 -14.41
C HIS A 235 6.21 -10.71 -15.20
N GLY A 236 5.20 -11.34 -14.57
CA GLY A 236 4.38 -12.37 -15.19
C GLY A 236 5.23 -13.47 -15.82
N THR A 237 4.92 -13.78 -17.08
CA THR A 237 5.65 -14.75 -17.91
C THR A 237 6.46 -14.08 -19.01
N THR A 238 6.87 -12.82 -18.80
CA THR A 238 7.52 -12.00 -19.83
C THR A 238 8.89 -12.55 -20.22
N LEU A 239 9.35 -12.22 -21.43
CA LEU A 239 10.66 -12.62 -21.93
C LEU A 239 11.74 -11.65 -21.46
N VAL A 240 12.85 -12.17 -20.94
CA VAL A 240 14.09 -11.41 -20.72
C VAL A 240 14.78 -11.18 -22.07
N ALA A 241 14.19 -10.26 -22.84
CA ALA A 241 14.42 -10.12 -24.27
C ALA A 241 15.88 -9.86 -24.65
N TYR A 242 16.58 -9.00 -23.90
CA TYR A 242 17.97 -8.64 -24.21
C TYR A 242 18.89 -9.87 -24.27
N PHE A 243 18.87 -10.71 -23.23
CA PHE A 243 19.72 -11.90 -23.17
C PHE A 243 19.28 -13.00 -24.13
N TYR A 244 17.98 -13.13 -24.39
CA TYR A 244 17.47 -14.04 -25.39
C TYR A 244 18.00 -13.70 -26.80
N TYR A 245 17.91 -12.43 -27.21
CA TYR A 245 18.40 -12.00 -28.51
C TYR A 245 19.93 -12.03 -28.59
N LYS A 246 20.64 -11.71 -27.50
CA LYS A 246 22.10 -11.87 -27.43
C LYS A 246 22.51 -13.32 -27.66
N ALA A 247 21.86 -14.29 -27.00
CA ALA A 247 22.13 -15.71 -27.20
C ALA A 247 21.89 -16.16 -28.66
N LYS A 248 20.81 -15.68 -29.28
CA LYS A 248 20.52 -15.96 -30.71
C LYS A 248 21.58 -15.36 -31.64
N GLN A 249 22.05 -14.15 -31.35
CA GLN A 249 23.11 -13.48 -32.14
C GLN A 249 24.45 -14.21 -32.01
N ASP A 250 24.73 -14.78 -30.84
CA ASP A 250 25.91 -15.63 -30.58
C ASP A 250 25.80 -17.02 -31.24
N GLY A 251 24.75 -17.27 -32.04
CA GLY A 251 24.55 -18.52 -32.78
C GLY A 251 24.06 -19.70 -31.93
N GLN A 252 23.62 -19.44 -30.69
CA GLN A 252 23.12 -20.48 -29.80
C GLN A 252 21.68 -20.87 -30.19
N ALA A 253 21.42 -22.17 -30.29
CA ALA A 253 20.06 -22.70 -30.40
C ALA A 253 19.39 -22.65 -29.03
N VAL A 254 18.64 -21.57 -28.77
CA VAL A 254 17.98 -21.34 -27.48
C VAL A 254 16.45 -21.37 -27.57
N GLU A 255 15.85 -22.08 -26.63
CA GLU A 255 14.40 -22.11 -26.38
C GLU A 255 13.96 -20.83 -25.67
N GLU A 256 12.88 -20.20 -26.14
CA GLU A 256 12.35 -18.98 -25.53
C GLU A 256 11.92 -19.19 -24.07
N ALA A 257 11.42 -20.39 -23.75
CA ALA A 257 11.00 -20.78 -22.41
C ALA A 257 12.12 -20.66 -21.36
N ALA A 258 13.39 -20.82 -21.74
CA ALA A 258 14.53 -20.69 -20.83
C ALA A 258 14.82 -19.23 -20.44
N PHE A 259 14.26 -18.25 -21.16
CA PHE A 259 14.46 -16.82 -20.93
C PHE A 259 13.19 -16.12 -20.44
N ARG A 260 12.11 -16.86 -20.18
CA ARG A 260 10.87 -16.29 -19.64
C ARG A 260 10.83 -16.42 -18.13
N TYR A 261 10.26 -15.42 -17.47
CA TYR A 261 9.91 -15.52 -16.06
C TYR A 261 8.92 -16.68 -15.85
N PRO A 262 9.01 -17.41 -14.73
CA PRO A 262 8.17 -18.57 -14.46
C PRO A 262 6.71 -18.21 -14.16
N GLY A 263 6.37 -16.92 -14.00
CA GLY A 263 5.06 -16.48 -13.53
C GLY A 263 4.89 -16.60 -12.01
N PRO A 264 3.64 -16.51 -11.53
CA PRO A 264 2.40 -16.42 -12.31
C PRO A 264 2.21 -15.06 -13.00
N ARG A 265 1.27 -15.01 -13.96
CA ARG A 265 0.80 -13.74 -14.53
C ARG A 265 0.03 -12.92 -13.49
N PRO A 266 -0.06 -11.59 -13.66
CA PRO A 266 -0.95 -10.74 -12.87
C PRO A 266 -2.34 -11.37 -12.69
N SER A 267 -2.76 -11.50 -11.43
CA SER A 267 -4.08 -12.02 -11.06
C SER A 267 -5.03 -10.92 -10.59
N THR A 268 -4.50 -9.73 -10.26
CA THR A 268 -5.24 -8.59 -9.72
C THR A 268 -4.97 -7.30 -10.51
N ARG A 269 -5.90 -6.34 -10.46
CA ARG A 269 -5.71 -5.03 -11.12
C ARG A 269 -4.46 -4.33 -10.59
N GLU A 270 -4.21 -4.44 -9.29
CA GLU A 270 -3.03 -3.88 -8.62
C GLU A 270 -1.73 -4.53 -9.13
N SER A 271 -1.68 -5.85 -9.28
CA SER A 271 -0.50 -6.54 -9.85
C SER A 271 -0.23 -6.14 -11.31
N ALA A 272 -1.28 -5.98 -12.13
CA ALA A 272 -1.16 -5.53 -13.51
C ALA A 272 -0.64 -4.08 -13.59
N ILE A 273 -1.11 -3.20 -12.69
CA ILE A 273 -0.62 -1.83 -12.58
C ILE A 273 0.86 -1.82 -12.19
N VAL A 274 1.29 -2.62 -11.22
CA VAL A 274 2.69 -2.67 -10.80
C VAL A 274 3.59 -3.21 -11.93
N MET A 275 3.16 -4.25 -12.65
CA MET A 275 3.86 -4.72 -13.86
C MET A 275 4.08 -3.59 -14.88
N LEU A 276 3.02 -2.82 -15.14
CA LEU A 276 3.09 -1.72 -16.10
C LEU A 276 3.96 -0.57 -15.57
N ALA A 277 3.87 -0.24 -14.29
CA ALA A 277 4.64 0.83 -13.67
C ALA A 277 6.15 0.53 -13.71
N ASP A 278 6.54 -0.69 -13.33
CA ASP A 278 7.93 -1.17 -13.43
C ASP A 278 8.45 -1.05 -14.88
N SER A 279 7.73 -1.66 -15.83
CA SER A 279 8.17 -1.70 -17.22
C SER A 279 8.21 -0.30 -17.87
N CYS A 280 7.25 0.56 -17.57
CA CYS A 280 7.20 1.92 -18.11
C CYS A 280 8.24 2.84 -17.47
N GLU A 281 8.47 2.76 -16.16
CA GLU A 281 9.53 3.54 -15.51
C GLU A 281 10.89 3.18 -16.11
N ALA A 282 11.20 1.90 -16.22
CA ALA A 282 12.50 1.44 -16.73
C ALA A 282 12.68 1.87 -18.20
N ALA A 283 11.63 1.76 -19.02
CA ALA A 283 11.65 2.15 -20.42
C ALA A 283 11.82 3.67 -20.59
N VAL A 284 11.04 4.48 -19.88
CA VAL A 284 11.14 5.96 -19.96
C VAL A 284 12.48 6.44 -19.42
N ARG A 285 12.98 5.88 -18.31
CA ARG A 285 14.31 6.20 -17.77
C ARG A 285 15.42 5.93 -18.78
N SER A 286 15.29 4.89 -19.60
CA SER A 286 16.28 4.54 -20.62
C SER A 286 16.34 5.52 -21.80
N LEU A 287 15.33 6.37 -21.99
CA LEU A 287 15.31 7.37 -23.05
C LEU A 287 16.23 8.59 -22.77
N GLY A 288 16.58 8.84 -21.51
CA GLY A 288 17.31 10.05 -21.13
C GLY A 288 16.44 11.31 -21.27
N GLU A 289 16.96 12.35 -21.95
CA GLU A 289 16.18 13.56 -22.27
C GLU A 289 15.21 13.26 -23.42
N ALA A 290 13.93 13.11 -23.09
CA ALA A 290 12.86 12.78 -24.04
C ALA A 290 11.75 13.83 -24.04
N THR A 291 11.13 14.05 -25.20
CA THR A 291 9.93 14.89 -25.30
C THR A 291 8.69 14.17 -24.75
N ALA A 292 7.62 14.91 -24.47
CA ALA A 292 6.35 14.34 -24.03
C ALA A 292 5.79 13.31 -25.02
N GLU A 293 5.97 13.55 -26.32
CA GLU A 293 5.53 12.66 -27.40
C GLU A 293 6.34 11.35 -27.40
N GLN A 294 7.66 11.43 -27.24
CA GLN A 294 8.52 10.23 -27.17
C GLN A 294 8.20 9.37 -25.95
N MET A 295 7.91 10.00 -24.81
CA MET A 295 7.46 9.30 -23.61
C MET A 295 6.09 8.65 -23.82
N ALA A 296 5.14 9.36 -24.43
CA ALA A 296 3.81 8.82 -24.76
C ALA A 296 3.92 7.58 -25.67
N GLU A 297 4.73 7.66 -26.73
CA GLU A 297 4.98 6.54 -27.63
C GLU A 297 5.61 5.35 -26.90
N MET A 298 6.58 5.60 -26.01
CA MET A 298 7.24 4.54 -25.24
C MET A 298 6.28 3.85 -24.28
N VAL A 299 5.50 4.60 -23.50
CA VAL A 299 4.50 4.03 -22.59
C VAL A 299 3.47 3.21 -23.38
N HIS A 300 2.96 3.76 -24.50
CA HIS A 300 2.01 3.06 -25.36
C HIS A 300 2.57 1.73 -25.87
N LYS A 301 3.82 1.74 -26.34
CA LYS A 301 4.52 0.55 -26.84
C LYS A 301 4.69 -0.51 -25.76
N VAL A 302 5.06 -0.13 -24.54
CA VAL A 302 5.21 -1.06 -23.41
C VAL A 302 3.86 -1.68 -23.05
N VAL A 303 2.81 -0.87 -22.88
CA VAL A 303 1.46 -1.33 -22.55
C VAL A 303 0.97 -2.31 -23.63
N ARG A 304 1.09 -1.93 -24.90
CA ARG A 304 0.69 -2.77 -26.03
C ARG A 304 1.45 -4.10 -26.06
N GLY A 305 2.76 -4.05 -25.83
CA GLY A 305 3.59 -5.26 -25.76
C GLY A 305 3.13 -6.26 -24.69
N LYS A 306 2.71 -5.79 -23.51
CA LYS A 306 2.17 -6.68 -22.45
C LYS A 306 0.79 -7.26 -22.81
N ILE A 307 -0.05 -6.49 -23.51
CA ILE A 307 -1.34 -6.96 -24.03
C ILE A 307 -1.11 -8.07 -25.07
N ASP A 308 -0.23 -7.83 -26.04
CA ASP A 308 0.04 -8.77 -27.13
C ASP A 308 0.75 -10.04 -26.62
N ASP A 309 1.57 -9.96 -25.56
CA ASP A 309 2.19 -11.10 -24.86
C ASP A 309 1.22 -11.80 -23.87
N GLY A 310 -0.06 -11.43 -23.88
CA GLY A 310 -1.13 -12.10 -23.12
C GLY A 310 -0.98 -12.01 -21.60
N GLN A 311 -0.24 -11.03 -21.07
CA GLN A 311 0.11 -10.96 -19.65
C GLN A 311 -1.09 -10.68 -18.73
N PHE A 312 -2.18 -10.13 -19.27
CA PHE A 312 -3.38 -9.78 -18.50
C PHE A 312 -4.50 -10.83 -18.59
N ALA A 313 -4.22 -12.02 -19.13
CA ALA A 313 -5.23 -13.06 -19.34
C ALA A 313 -5.92 -13.54 -18.05
N ASP A 314 -5.20 -13.51 -16.92
CA ASP A 314 -5.67 -14.00 -15.61
C ASP A 314 -6.08 -12.84 -14.66
N CYS A 315 -6.10 -11.60 -15.15
CA CYS A 315 -6.38 -10.40 -14.38
C CYS A 315 -7.70 -9.75 -14.83
N PRO A 316 -8.59 -9.32 -13.93
CA PRO A 316 -9.82 -8.63 -14.26
C PRO A 316 -9.59 -7.14 -14.58
N ILE A 317 -8.58 -6.80 -15.40
CA ILE A 317 -8.31 -5.43 -15.85
C ILE A 317 -8.86 -5.24 -17.27
N THR A 318 -9.62 -4.18 -17.47
CA THR A 318 -10.25 -3.89 -18.77
C THR A 318 -9.37 -3.03 -19.67
N LEU A 319 -9.60 -3.07 -20.99
CA LEU A 319 -8.92 -2.17 -21.93
C LEU A 319 -9.19 -0.68 -21.61
N GLN A 320 -10.38 -0.37 -21.08
CA GLN A 320 -10.72 0.99 -20.64
C GLN A 320 -9.88 1.42 -19.43
N GLU A 321 -9.68 0.53 -18.46
CA GLU A 321 -8.79 0.79 -17.32
C GLU A 321 -7.34 0.93 -17.77
N LEU A 322 -6.85 0.08 -18.67
CA LEU A 322 -5.49 0.20 -19.23
C LEU A 322 -5.23 1.55 -19.89
N ALA A 323 -6.19 2.07 -20.66
CA ALA A 323 -6.09 3.41 -21.25
C ALA A 323 -6.04 4.53 -20.17
N LYS A 324 -6.76 4.37 -19.06
CA LYS A 324 -6.67 5.31 -17.92
C LYS A 324 -5.33 5.20 -17.20
N VAL A 325 -4.79 3.99 -17.02
CA VAL A 325 -3.46 3.74 -16.45
C VAL A 325 -2.38 4.43 -17.28
N GLU A 326 -2.41 4.24 -18.60
CA GLU A 326 -1.48 4.89 -19.54
C GLU A 326 -1.53 6.42 -19.41
N LYS A 327 -2.75 7.01 -19.42
CA LYS A 327 -2.92 8.45 -19.22
C LYS A 327 -2.39 8.92 -17.86
N SER A 328 -2.62 8.15 -16.80
CA SER A 328 -2.14 8.46 -15.45
C SER A 328 -0.62 8.46 -15.39
N PHE A 329 0.05 7.49 -16.03
CA PHE A 329 1.50 7.43 -16.07
C PHE A 329 2.10 8.66 -16.77
N LEU A 330 1.54 9.07 -17.91
CA LEU A 330 2.01 10.26 -18.63
C LEU A 330 1.86 11.55 -17.82
N LEU A 331 0.77 11.68 -17.06
CA LEU A 331 0.58 12.80 -16.13
C LEU A 331 1.65 12.79 -15.03
N THR A 332 1.89 11.64 -14.42
CA THR A 332 2.89 11.47 -13.36
C THR A 332 4.32 11.73 -13.87
N PHE A 333 4.70 11.18 -15.03
CA PHE A 333 6.00 11.44 -15.65
C PHE A 333 6.18 12.92 -15.97
N SER A 334 5.13 13.60 -16.49
CA SER A 334 5.17 15.03 -16.75
C SER A 334 5.44 15.83 -15.47
N GLY A 335 4.83 15.46 -14.34
CA GLY A 335 5.06 16.11 -13.05
C GLY A 335 6.49 15.89 -12.50
N ILE A 336 7.04 14.69 -12.67
CA ILE A 336 8.39 14.34 -12.21
C ILE A 336 9.47 15.04 -13.05
N LEU A 337 9.27 15.13 -14.38
CA LEU A 337 10.27 15.64 -15.32
C LEU A 337 10.24 17.17 -15.48
N HIS A 338 9.15 17.86 -15.14
CA HIS A 338 9.07 19.34 -15.14
C HIS A 338 9.69 19.99 -13.89
N GLY A 339 10.82 19.44 -13.41
CA GLY A 339 11.47 19.81 -12.15
C GLY A 339 12.88 20.40 -12.30
N ARG A 340 13.01 21.56 -12.97
CA ARG A 340 13.84 22.72 -12.57
C ARG A 340 13.87 23.72 -13.72
N VAL A 341 13.13 24.82 -13.58
CA VAL A 341 13.51 26.07 -14.26
C VAL A 341 14.96 26.34 -13.85
N ARG A 342 15.90 26.24 -14.80
CA ARG A 342 17.27 26.72 -14.58
C ARG A 342 17.17 28.19 -14.21
N TYR A 343 17.66 28.55 -13.03
CA TYR A 343 17.96 29.96 -12.78
C TYR A 343 18.95 30.39 -13.86
N PRO A 344 18.75 31.56 -14.50
CA PRO A 344 19.77 32.10 -15.40
C PRO A 344 21.07 32.19 -14.60
N ASP A 345 22.15 31.64 -15.14
CA ASP A 345 23.48 31.95 -14.64
C ASP A 345 23.66 33.46 -14.83
N GLU A 346 23.86 34.20 -13.74
CA GLU A 346 24.28 35.61 -13.83
C GLU A 346 25.60 35.61 -14.59
N GLU A 347 25.60 36.19 -15.79
CA GLU A 347 26.85 36.49 -16.50
C GLU A 347 27.69 37.34 -15.56
N GLU A 348 28.84 36.79 -15.13
CA GLU A 348 29.86 37.57 -14.46
C GLU A 348 30.28 38.67 -15.44
N ASP A 349 29.80 39.90 -15.19
CA ASP A 349 30.38 41.12 -15.73
C ASP A 349 31.84 41.18 -15.23
N GLU A 350 32.77 40.63 -16.00
CA GLU A 350 34.19 40.92 -15.82
C GLU A 350 34.53 42.31 -16.40
N PRO A 351 35.30 43.13 -15.66
CA PRO A 351 35.56 44.55 -15.96
C PRO A 351 36.52 44.83 -17.12
#